data_AF-A0A7S3B9P1-F1
#
_entry.id   AF-A0A7S3B9P1-F1
#
_cell.length_a   1.000
_cell.length_b   1.000
_cell.length_c   1.000
_cell.angle_alpha   90.00
_cell.angle_beta   90.00
_cell.angle_gamma   90.00
#
_symmetry.space_group_name_H-M   'P 1'
#
loop_
_entity.id
_entity.type
_entity.pdbx_description
1 polymer ?
#
loop_
_entity_poly.entity_id
_entity_poly.type
_entity_poly.pdbx_seq_one_letter_code
_entity_poly.pdbx_strand_id
1 'polypeptide(L)'
;KDMLAVGYGEFDFSKQRAGLILFWSLKNPEFPDKMITLQGNNSGVTSIAFSALHPYLLAVGLYDGTVCIFDVRKNDSKPILESGHGSGGKHTDPVWQLAWVDQGAEKG
;
A
#
# COMPACT_ATOMS: atom_id res chain seq x y z
N LYS A 1 16.21 -3.09 -9.05
CA LYS A 1 16.33 -1.62 -9.24
C LYS A 1 15.77 -1.34 -10.62
N ASP A 2 14.97 -0.29 -10.80
CA ASP A 2 14.13 0.05 -11.99
C ASP A 2 12.63 -0.31 -11.88
N MET A 3 12.12 -0.56 -10.67
CA MET A 3 10.68 -0.80 -10.43
C MET A 3 10.03 0.43 -9.78
N LEU A 4 8.88 0.84 -10.30
CA LEU A 4 8.02 1.89 -9.78
C LEU A 4 6.71 1.25 -9.29
N ALA A 5 6.30 1.52 -8.05
CA ALA A 5 4.93 1.21 -7.61
C ALA A 5 4.08 2.47 -7.77
N VAL A 6 2.87 2.30 -8.29
CA VAL A 6 1.89 3.37 -8.43
C VAL A 6 0.59 2.92 -7.77
N GLY A 7 0.13 3.70 -6.79
CA GLY A 7 -1.17 3.53 -6.16
C GLY A 7 -2.22 4.30 -6.95
N TYR A 8 -3.32 3.64 -7.27
CA TYR A 8 -4.47 4.21 -7.94
C TYR A 8 -5.64 4.22 -6.96
N GLY A 9 -6.26 5.38 -6.84
CA GLY A 9 -7.41 5.62 -6.00
C GLY A 9 -8.25 6.76 -6.58
N GLU A 10 -9.52 6.77 -6.20
CA GLU A 10 -10.41 7.88 -6.50
C GLU A 10 -10.35 8.86 -5.34
N PHE A 11 -10.29 10.16 -5.63
CA PHE A 11 -10.29 11.21 -4.60
C PHE A 11 -11.68 11.82 -4.39
N ASP A 12 -12.62 11.52 -5.29
CA ASP A 12 -14.03 11.88 -5.14
C ASP A 12 -14.69 10.94 -4.13
N PHE A 13 -15.22 11.53 -3.05
CA PHE A 13 -15.94 10.81 -2.00
C PHE A 13 -17.10 9.97 -2.55
N SER A 14 -17.77 10.44 -3.61
CA SER A 14 -18.98 9.78 -4.14
C SER A 14 -18.69 8.60 -5.07
N LYS A 15 -17.43 8.41 -5.49
CA LYS A 15 -17.04 7.43 -6.52
C LYS A 15 -15.94 6.49 -6.07
N GLN A 16 -15.78 6.27 -4.77
CA GLN A 16 -14.76 5.36 -4.25
C GLN A 16 -14.85 3.98 -4.91
N ARG A 17 -13.68 3.45 -5.28
CA ARG A 17 -13.50 2.12 -5.87
C ARG A 17 -12.45 1.37 -5.07
N ALA A 18 -12.43 0.06 -5.18
CA ALA A 18 -11.34 -0.75 -4.66
C ALA A 18 -9.98 -0.22 -5.17
N GLY A 19 -9.06 0.01 -4.24
CA GLY A 19 -7.73 0.49 -4.58
C GLY A 19 -6.95 -0.51 -5.43
N LEU A 20 -6.11 0.03 -6.31
CA LEU A 20 -5.29 -0.72 -7.24
C LEU A 20 -3.83 -0.28 -7.10
N ILE A 21 -2.90 -1.22 -7.14
CA ILE A 21 -1.47 -0.93 -7.14
C ILE A 21 -0.86 -1.65 -8.34
N LEU A 22 -0.18 -0.91 -9.20
CA LEU A 22 0.57 -1.47 -10.31
C LEU A 22 2.06 -1.26 -10.09
N PHE A 23 2.83 -2.28 -10.46
CA PHE A 23 4.28 -2.25 -10.46
C PHE A 23 4.76 -2.16 -11.91
N TRP A 24 5.49 -1.11 -12.22
CA TRP A 24 6.01 -0.81 -13.54
C TRP A 24 7.51 -0.97 -13.56
N SER A 25 8.04 -1.41 -14.70
CA SER A 25 9.47 -1.43 -14.97
C SER A 25 9.80 -0.45 -16.07
N LEU A 26 10.89 0.29 -15.91
CA LEU A 26 11.36 1.20 -16.97
C LEU A 26 11.80 0.45 -18.25
N LYS A 27 12.00 -0.87 -18.16
CA LYS A 27 12.35 -1.72 -19.30
C LYS A 27 11.13 -2.12 -20.14
N ASN A 28 9.95 -2.13 -19.53
CA ASN A 28 8.69 -2.46 -20.19
C ASN A 28 7.58 -1.52 -19.69
N PRO A 29 7.49 -0.30 -20.24
CA PRO A 29 6.49 0.67 -19.81
C PRO A 29 5.07 0.36 -20.33
N GLU A 30 4.91 -0.56 -21.28
CA GLU A 30 3.60 -0.87 -21.87
C GLU A 30 2.72 -1.74 -20.97
N PHE A 31 3.34 -2.61 -20.16
CA PHE A 31 2.63 -3.55 -19.30
C PHE A 31 3.20 -3.55 -17.88
N PRO A 32 2.36 -3.50 -16.83
CA PRO A 32 2.84 -3.62 -15.47
C PRO A 32 3.37 -5.04 -15.22
N ASP A 33 4.49 -5.14 -14.52
CA ASP A 33 5.10 -6.42 -14.09
C ASP A 33 4.22 -7.15 -13.07
N LYS A 34 3.46 -6.38 -12.28
CA LYS A 34 2.58 -6.91 -11.24
C LYS A 34 1.39 -6.00 -10.98
N MET A 35 0.28 -6.61 -10.57
CA MET A 35 -0.94 -5.94 -10.14
C MET A 35 -1.39 -6.48 -8.77
N ILE A 36 -1.78 -5.57 -7.88
CA ILE A 36 -2.45 -5.88 -6.62
C ILE A 36 -3.78 -5.14 -6.59
N THR A 37 -4.88 -5.87 -6.48
CA THR A 37 -6.21 -5.28 -6.27
C THR A 37 -6.63 -5.47 -4.82
N LEU A 38 -7.01 -4.40 -4.15
CA LEU A 38 -7.44 -4.40 -2.75
C LEU A 38 -8.89 -4.86 -2.65
N GLN A 39 -9.09 -6.18 -2.76
CA GLN A 39 -10.40 -6.81 -2.67
C GLN A 39 -10.92 -6.76 -1.23
N GLY A 40 -12.21 -6.46 -1.05
CA GLY A 40 -12.88 -6.49 0.25
C GLY A 40 -13.13 -5.12 0.88
N ASN A 41 -12.46 -4.06 0.40
CA ASN A 41 -12.70 -2.70 0.88
C ASN A 41 -12.79 -1.74 -0.32
N ASN A 42 -13.92 -1.02 -0.44
CA ASN A 42 -14.16 -0.10 -1.54
C ASN A 42 -13.48 1.24 -1.29
N SER A 43 -12.16 1.21 -1.05
CA SER A 43 -11.34 2.36 -0.67
C SER A 43 -10.13 2.49 -1.58
N GLY A 44 -9.93 3.68 -2.15
CA GLY A 44 -8.82 3.98 -3.04
C GLY A 44 -7.47 4.08 -2.32
N VAL A 45 -6.38 3.80 -3.03
CA VAL A 45 -5.03 4.03 -2.51
C VAL A 45 -4.73 5.53 -2.50
N THR A 46 -4.32 6.05 -1.35
CA THR A 46 -4.00 7.48 -1.18
C THR A 46 -2.51 7.71 -0.96
N SER A 47 -1.79 6.72 -0.42
CA SER A 47 -0.34 6.81 -0.23
C SER A 47 0.33 5.44 -0.29
N ILE A 48 1.61 5.44 -0.67
CA ILE A 48 2.45 4.24 -0.70
C ILE A 48 3.88 4.59 -0.27
N ALA A 49 4.56 3.67 0.39
CA ALA A 49 5.96 3.82 0.78
C ALA A 49 6.69 2.48 0.83
N PHE A 50 7.80 2.34 0.11
CA PHE A 50 8.70 1.19 0.25
C PHE A 50 9.57 1.34 1.50
N SER A 51 9.85 0.22 2.17
CA SER A 51 10.85 0.19 3.22
C SER A 51 12.26 0.32 2.64
N ALA A 52 13.06 1.22 3.19
CA ALA A 52 14.46 1.37 2.82
C ALA A 52 15.31 0.18 3.28
N LEU A 53 14.99 -0.38 4.45
CA LEU A 53 15.71 -1.52 5.05
C LEU A 53 15.30 -2.85 4.40
N HIS A 54 14.01 -3.00 4.08
CA HIS A 54 13.46 -4.20 3.48
C HIS A 54 12.71 -3.87 2.17
N PRO A 55 13.40 -3.73 1.02
CA PRO A 55 12.79 -3.23 -0.23
C PRO A 55 11.65 -4.07 -0.80
N TYR A 56 11.42 -5.26 -0.27
CA TYR A 56 10.29 -6.12 -0.61
C TYR A 56 9.01 -5.78 0.18
N LEU A 57 9.09 -4.92 1.20
CA LEU A 57 7.95 -4.45 1.97
C LEU A 57 7.43 -3.13 1.41
N LEU A 58 6.13 -3.09 1.15
CA LEU A 58 5.39 -1.92 0.70
C LEU A 58 4.30 -1.60 1.73
N ALA A 59 4.33 -0.40 2.29
CA ALA A 59 3.24 0.15 3.07
C ALA A 59 2.27 0.89 2.14
N VAL A 60 0.98 0.76 2.40
CA VAL A 60 -0.12 1.32 1.60
C VAL A 60 -1.14 1.93 2.53
N GLY A 61 -1.52 3.17 2.27
CA GLY A 61 -2.56 3.90 2.99
C GLY A 61 -3.77 4.08 2.10
N LEU A 62 -4.96 3.89 2.67
CA LEU A 62 -6.23 3.97 1.97
C LEU A 62 -7.05 5.19 2.41
N TYR A 63 -8.04 5.52 1.59
CA TYR A 63 -8.95 6.63 1.83
C TYR A 63 -9.80 6.46 3.09
N ASP A 64 -10.10 5.23 3.50
CA ASP A 64 -10.92 4.93 4.67
C ASP A 64 -10.10 4.84 5.97
N GLY A 65 -8.83 5.26 5.93
CA GLY A 65 -7.91 5.22 7.07
C GLY A 65 -7.21 3.88 7.28
N THR A 66 -7.46 2.88 6.43
CA THR A 66 -6.77 1.59 6.54
C THR A 66 -5.31 1.72 6.11
N VAL A 67 -4.41 1.10 6.87
CA VAL A 67 -3.01 0.91 6.51
C VAL A 67 -2.75 -0.57 6.31
N CYS A 68 -2.16 -0.90 5.18
CA CYS A 68 -1.83 -2.26 4.78
C CYS A 68 -0.32 -2.39 4.53
N ILE A 69 0.26 -3.53 4.91
CA ILE A 69 1.63 -3.89 4.55
C ILE A 69 1.58 -5.07 3.59
N PHE A 70 2.33 -4.98 2.49
CA PHE A 70 2.47 -6.02 1.48
C PHE A 70 3.91 -6.51 1.41
N ASP A 71 4.08 -7.83 1.25
CA ASP A 71 5.32 -8.40 0.74
C ASP A 71 5.19 -8.57 -0.77
N VAL A 72 5.89 -7.73 -1.54
CA VAL A 72 5.75 -7.67 -2.99
C VAL A 72 6.30 -8.90 -3.70
N ARG A 73 7.02 -9.78 -3.01
CA ARG A 73 7.50 -11.07 -3.55
C ARG A 73 6.39 -12.13 -3.60
N LYS A 74 5.33 -11.95 -2.81
CA LYS A 74 4.18 -12.87 -2.81
C LYS A 74 3.27 -12.54 -3.99
N ASN A 75 2.76 -13.57 -4.68
CA ASN A 75 1.82 -13.39 -5.80
C ASN A 75 0.35 -13.24 -5.35
N ASP A 76 0.10 -13.14 -4.05
CA ASP A 76 -1.23 -12.87 -3.51
C ASP A 76 -1.51 -11.35 -3.50
N SER A 77 -2.77 -10.97 -3.68
CA SER A 77 -3.26 -9.60 -3.51
C SER A 77 -3.65 -9.30 -2.06
N LYS A 78 -3.46 -10.25 -1.13
CA LYS A 78 -3.73 -10.04 0.29
C LYS A 78 -2.56 -9.38 1.02
N PRO A 79 -2.83 -8.40 1.89
CA PRO A 79 -1.81 -7.82 2.74
C PRO A 79 -1.29 -8.84 3.75
N ILE A 80 -0.02 -8.69 4.16
CA ILE A 80 0.56 -9.48 5.25
C ILE A 80 0.13 -8.94 6.62
N LEU A 81 -0.20 -7.65 6.69
CA LEU A 81 -0.73 -6.96 7.86
C LEU A 81 -1.72 -5.90 7.39
N GLU A 82 -2.83 -5.76 8.11
CA GLU A 82 -3.85 -4.74 7.87
C GLU A 82 -4.28 -4.14 9.22
N SER A 83 -4.43 -2.83 9.28
CA SER A 83 -5.00 -2.16 10.45
C SER A 83 -6.46 -2.58 10.60
N GLY A 84 -6.77 -3.42 11.60
CA GLY A 84 -8.10 -3.99 11.77
C GLY A 84 -9.17 -2.97 12.15
N HIS A 85 -10.43 -3.30 11.85
CA HIS A 85 -11.62 -2.51 12.23
C HIS A 85 -11.95 -2.53 13.74
N GLY A 86 -11.31 -3.41 14.54
CA GLY A 86 -11.65 -3.64 15.95
C GLY A 86 -10.59 -3.21 16.97
N SER A 87 -9.34 -2.99 16.56
CA SER A 87 -8.31 -2.41 17.43
C SER A 87 -8.37 -0.90 17.26
N GLY A 88 -8.67 -0.14 18.31
CA GLY A 88 -8.89 1.33 18.30
C GLY A 88 -7.71 2.22 17.87
N GLY A 89 -6.89 1.77 16.91
CA GLY A 89 -5.77 2.48 16.31
C GLY A 89 -5.84 2.60 14.78
N LYS A 90 -6.97 2.25 14.14
CA LYS A 90 -7.19 2.57 12.72
C LYS A 90 -7.56 4.06 12.59
N HIS A 91 -7.03 4.74 11.57
CA HIS A 91 -7.47 6.08 11.23
C HIS A 91 -8.92 6.08 10.71
N THR A 92 -9.62 7.19 10.89
CA THR A 92 -10.99 7.39 10.39
C THR A 92 -11.04 8.14 9.07
N ASP A 93 -9.91 8.70 8.65
CA ASP A 93 -9.76 9.63 7.53
C ASP A 93 -8.62 9.18 6.60
N PRO A 94 -8.55 9.71 5.37
CA PRO A 94 -7.55 9.28 4.39
C PRO A 94 -6.12 9.36 4.87
N VAL A 95 -5.34 8.30 4.63
CA VAL A 95 -3.91 8.26 4.96
C VAL A 95 -3.11 8.86 3.80
N TRP A 96 -2.80 10.15 3.88
CA TRP A 96 -2.14 10.89 2.80
C TRP A 96 -0.65 10.65 2.67
N GLN A 97 0.01 10.20 3.74
CA GLN A 97 1.44 9.97 3.72
C GLN A 97 1.83 8.85 4.68
N LEU A 98 2.80 8.06 4.25
CA LEU A 98 3.43 7.00 5.03
C LEU A 98 4.94 7.18 4.99
N ALA A 99 5.60 6.83 6.09
CA ALA A 99 7.05 6.77 6.18
C ALA A 99 7.46 5.56 7.02
N TRP A 100 8.44 4.82 6.52
CA TRP A 100 9.10 3.78 7.32
C TRP A 100 10.14 4.44 8.20
N VAL A 101 10.07 4.17 9.51
CA VAL A 101 11.03 4.67 10.50
C VAL A 101 11.86 3.51 11.01
N ASP A 102 13.18 3.62 10.90
CA ASP A 102 14.10 2.70 11.55
C ASP A 102 14.24 3.11 13.02
N GLN A 103 13.89 2.20 13.94
CA GLN A 103 14.02 2.44 15.37
C GLN A 103 15.39 2.01 15.93
N GLY A 104 16.29 1.53 15.06
CA GLY A 104 17.58 0.98 15.46
C GLY A 104 17.44 -0.38 16.14
N ALA A 105 18.58 -0.99 16.48
CA ALA A 105 18.56 -2.17 17.34
C ALA A 105 18.06 -1.74 18.73
N GLU A 106 16.88 -2.19 19.13
CA GLU A 106 16.48 -2.11 20.53
C GLU A 106 17.61 -2.75 21.36
N LYS A 107 18.28 -1.94 22.17
CA LYS A 107 19.17 -2.45 23.22
C LYS A 107 18.27 -3.02 24.31
N GLY A 108 17.84 -4.27 24.13
CA GLY A 108 17.41 -5.14 25.21
C GLY A 108 18.59 -5.58 26.06
#